data_AF-A0A5J4VVS9-F1
#
_entry.id   AF-A0A5J4VVS9-F1
#
_cell.length_a   1.000
_cell.length_b   1.000
_cell.length_c   1.000
_cell.angle_alpha   90.00
_cell.angle_beta   90.00
_cell.angle_gamma   90.00
#
_symmetry.space_group_name_H-M   'P 1'
#
loop_
_entity.id
_entity.type
_entity.pdbx_description
1 polymer ?
#
loop_
_entity_poly.entity_id
_entity_poly.type
_entity_poly.pdbx_seq_one_letter_code
_entity_poly.pdbx_strand_id
1 'polypeptide(L)'
;MNLINGIGVLEGEGKPNPLLKEMEKDGTLTKLIEIFRNDKYKDKEINSYAAGSIGYLFKATQIPSEIGSLIIIHLKDIIINNTQSLQTSNSLLALNCLSECECILNYGI
;
A
#
# COMPACT_ATOMS: atom_id res chain seq x y z
N MET A 1 -2.96 6.24 -9.21
CA MET A 1 -3.68 6.08 -7.93
C MET A 1 -3.60 7.32 -7.05
N ASN A 2 -3.80 8.52 -7.63
CA ASN A 2 -3.61 9.76 -6.88
C ASN A 2 -4.81 10.05 -5.96
N LEU A 3 -5.98 9.47 -6.25
CA LEU A 3 -7.18 9.65 -5.44
C LEU A 3 -7.07 8.98 -4.07
N ILE A 4 -6.67 7.70 -4.01
CA ILE A 4 -6.55 6.95 -2.75
C ILE A 4 -5.50 7.60 -1.85
N ASN A 5 -4.32 7.91 -2.40
CA ASN A 5 -3.28 8.60 -1.67
C ASN A 5 -3.73 10.01 -1.24
N GLY A 6 -4.29 10.79 -2.16
CA GLY A 6 -4.73 12.16 -1.88
C GLY A 6 -5.76 12.25 -0.77
N ILE A 7 -6.77 11.38 -0.79
CA ILE A 7 -7.78 11.31 0.28
C ILE A 7 -7.14 10.90 1.61
N GLY A 8 -6.24 9.92 1.62
CA GLY A 8 -5.53 9.52 2.84
C GLY A 8 -4.63 10.64 3.41
N VAL A 9 -3.98 11.43 2.56
CA VAL A 9 -3.15 12.57 2.97
C VAL A 9 -3.99 13.68 3.60
N LEU A 10 -5.21 13.92 3.09
CA LEU A 10 -6.09 14.97 3.59
C LEU A 10 -6.60 14.71 5.03
N GLU A 11 -6.64 13.46 5.48
CA GLU A 11 -6.97 13.13 6.87
C GLU A 11 -5.87 13.56 7.87
N GLY A 12 -4.63 13.72 7.39
CA GLY A 12 -3.46 14.04 8.23
C GLY A 12 -2.65 12.82 8.68
N GLU A 13 -1.48 13.08 9.25
CA GLU A 13 -0.53 12.06 9.71
C GLU A 13 -1.10 11.20 10.85
N GLY A 14 -0.79 9.91 10.85
CA GLY A 14 -1.29 8.93 11.82
C GLY A 14 -2.77 8.60 11.68
N LYS A 15 -3.50 9.23 10.75
CA LYS A 15 -4.91 8.94 10.50
C LYS A 15 -5.10 7.88 9.41
N PRO A 16 -6.03 6.92 9.60
CA PRO A 16 -6.26 5.87 8.62
C PRO A 16 -6.88 6.42 7.34
N ASN A 17 -6.68 5.71 6.22
CA ASN A 17 -7.34 6.07 4.97
C ASN A 17 -8.85 5.80 5.06
N PRO A 18 -9.73 6.79 4.83
CA PRO A 18 -11.17 6.63 5.04
C PRO A 18 -11.79 5.69 4.01
N LEU A 19 -11.13 5.47 2.86
CA LEU A 19 -11.62 4.59 1.80
C LEU A 19 -11.41 3.10 2.11
N LEU A 20 -10.58 2.74 3.09
CA LEU A 20 -10.22 1.34 3.35
C LEU A 20 -11.46 0.47 3.55
N LYS A 21 -12.36 0.87 4.44
CA LYS A 21 -13.58 0.09 4.76
C LYS A 21 -14.54 -0.02 3.59
N GLU A 22 -14.68 1.04 2.79
CA GLU A 22 -15.58 1.05 1.64
C GLU A 22 -15.04 0.14 0.53
N MET A 23 -13.74 0.26 0.22
CA MET A 23 -13.08 -0.56 -0.80
C MET A 23 -12.91 -2.02 -0.38
N GLU A 24 -12.90 -2.31 0.92
CA GLU A 24 -13.02 -3.67 1.41
C GLU A 24 -14.44 -4.22 1.16
N LYS A 25 -15.46 -3.45 1.53
CA LYS A 25 -16.88 -3.82 1.42
C LYS A 25 -17.33 -4.04 -0.03
N ASP A 26 -16.86 -3.21 -0.97
CA ASP A 26 -17.25 -3.29 -2.38
C ASP A 26 -16.45 -4.31 -3.20
N GLY A 27 -15.44 -4.94 -2.59
CA GLY A 27 -14.58 -5.95 -3.22
C GLY A 27 -13.38 -5.38 -3.99
N THR A 28 -13.19 -4.07 -4.03
CA THR A 28 -12.04 -3.42 -4.67
C THR A 28 -10.72 -3.88 -4.07
N LEU A 29 -10.61 -3.94 -2.75
CA LEU A 29 -9.40 -4.42 -2.07
C LEU A 29 -9.07 -5.86 -2.45
N THR A 30 -10.09 -6.73 -2.50
CA THR A 30 -9.93 -8.12 -2.93
C THR A 30 -9.38 -8.18 -4.36
N LYS A 31 -9.94 -7.38 -5.27
CA LYS A 31 -9.45 -7.32 -6.66
C LYS A 31 -8.02 -6.80 -6.76
N LEU A 32 -7.64 -5.80 -5.96
CA LEU A 32 -6.26 -5.31 -5.91
C LEU A 32 -5.28 -6.40 -5.45
N ILE A 33 -5.65 -7.21 -4.46
CA ILE A 33 -4.84 -8.33 -3.98
C ILE A 33 -4.70 -9.41 -5.07
N GLU A 34 -5.78 -9.73 -5.77
CA GLU A 34 -5.75 -10.67 -6.91
C GLU A 34 -4.83 -10.17 -8.03
N ILE A 35 -4.92 -8.89 -8.40
CA ILE A 35 -4.07 -8.26 -9.41
C ILE A 35 -2.61 -8.32 -8.96
N PHE A 36 -2.32 -7.96 -7.71
CA PHE A 36 -0.96 -8.00 -7.17
C PHE A 36 -0.36 -9.41 -7.24
N ARG A 37 -1.13 -10.45 -6.88
CA ARG A 37 -0.69 -11.85 -6.89
C ARG A 37 -0.57 -12.46 -8.29
N ASN A 38 -1.12 -11.82 -9.32
CA ASN A 38 -1.11 -12.36 -10.67
C ASN A 38 0.23 -12.09 -11.37
N ASP A 39 1.00 -13.15 -11.58
CA ASP A 39 2.31 -13.11 -12.24
C ASP A 39 2.24 -13.20 -13.78
N LYS A 40 1.05 -13.35 -14.36
CA LYS A 40 0.85 -13.54 -15.80
C LYS A 40 0.80 -12.24 -16.60
N TYR A 41 0.75 -11.08 -15.94
CA TYR A 41 0.81 -9.81 -16.65
C TYR A 41 2.17 -9.63 -17.33
N LYS A 42 2.12 -9.26 -18.62
CA LYS A 42 3.30 -8.87 -19.40
C LYS A 42 3.89 -7.55 -18.88
N ASP A 43 3.01 -6.61 -18.57
CA ASP A 43 3.38 -5.35 -17.92
C ASP A 43 3.36 -5.52 -16.41
N LYS A 44 4.55 -5.48 -15.79
CA LYS A 44 4.73 -5.64 -14.34
C LYS A 44 4.39 -4.37 -13.57
N GLU A 45 4.21 -3.23 -14.23
CA GLU A 45 3.75 -2.02 -13.56
C GLU A 45 2.33 -2.17 -13.00
N ILE A 46 1.51 -3.05 -13.60
CA ILE A 46 0.17 -3.37 -13.09
C ILE A 46 0.24 -3.88 -11.65
N ASN A 47 1.18 -4.78 -11.35
CA ASN A 47 1.41 -5.30 -10.01
C ASN A 47 1.92 -4.20 -9.07
N SER A 48 2.83 -3.34 -9.56
CA SER A 48 3.39 -2.22 -8.81
C SER A 48 2.33 -1.18 -8.42
N TYR A 49 1.43 -0.85 -9.34
CA TYR A 49 0.28 0.00 -9.04
C TYR A 49 -0.59 -0.67 -7.96
N ALA A 50 -0.98 -1.94 -8.14
CA ALA A 50 -1.79 -2.63 -7.14
C ALA A 50 -1.14 -2.61 -5.74
N ALA A 51 0.18 -2.87 -5.67
CA ALA A 51 0.94 -2.83 -4.43
C ALA A 51 0.91 -1.43 -3.78
N GLY A 52 1.17 -0.36 -4.55
CA GLY A 52 1.11 1.02 -4.05
C GLY A 52 -0.29 1.40 -3.57
N SER A 53 -1.33 1.01 -4.30
CA SER A 53 -2.73 1.19 -3.91
C SER A 53 -3.04 0.57 -2.57
N ILE A 54 -2.60 -0.67 -2.36
CA ILE A 54 -2.78 -1.39 -1.10
C ILE A 54 -2.02 -0.65 0.01
N GLY A 55 -0.79 -0.23 -0.23
CA GLY A 55 -0.02 0.56 0.74
C GLY A 55 -0.72 1.86 1.17
N TYR A 56 -1.33 2.58 0.22
CA TYR A 56 -2.11 3.80 0.55
C TYR A 56 -3.40 3.51 1.33
N LEU A 57 -4.09 2.39 1.03
CA LEU A 57 -5.30 2.01 1.76
C LEU A 57 -5.00 1.64 3.20
N PHE A 58 -3.88 0.98 3.44
CA PHE A 58 -3.40 0.61 4.79
C PHE A 58 -2.59 1.72 5.47
N LYS A 59 -2.74 2.99 5.05
CA LYS A 59 -2.17 4.13 5.78
C LYS A 59 -2.56 4.07 7.25
N ALA A 60 -1.57 4.23 8.13
CA ALA A 60 -1.72 4.20 9.59
C ALA A 60 -2.50 2.98 10.15
N THR A 61 -2.62 1.91 9.36
CA THR A 61 -3.46 0.75 9.66
C THR A 61 -2.66 -0.52 9.46
N GLN A 62 -2.84 -1.51 10.33
CA GLN A 62 -2.13 -2.78 10.22
C GLN A 62 -2.52 -3.49 8.93
N ILE A 63 -1.54 -3.76 8.07
CA ILE A 63 -1.74 -4.57 6.87
C ILE A 63 -1.88 -6.07 7.25
N PRO A 64 -2.81 -6.83 6.63
CA PRO A 64 -2.96 -8.25 6.93
C PRO A 64 -1.67 -9.03 6.70
N SER A 65 -1.35 -9.91 7.64
CA SER A 65 -0.08 -10.64 7.68
C SER A 65 0.16 -11.51 6.44
N GLU A 66 -0.91 -11.95 5.78
CA GLU A 66 -0.93 -12.82 4.61
C GLU A 66 -0.44 -12.12 3.34
N ILE A 67 -0.43 -10.78 3.32
CA ILE A 67 0.01 -9.97 2.18
C ILE A 67 1.06 -8.93 2.55
N GLY A 68 1.17 -8.56 3.83
CA GLY A 68 1.96 -7.42 4.28
C GLY A 68 3.44 -7.49 3.88
N SER A 69 4.09 -8.63 4.15
CA SER A 69 5.50 -8.82 3.80
C SER A 69 5.76 -8.74 2.30
N LEU A 70 4.87 -9.34 1.49
CA LEU A 70 4.97 -9.34 0.03
C LEU A 70 4.86 -7.94 -0.55
N ILE A 71 3.90 -7.14 -0.06
CA ILE A 71 3.72 -5.74 -0.48
C ILE A 71 4.95 -4.92 -0.12
N ILE A 72 5.44 -5.03 1.12
CA ILE A 72 6.61 -4.26 1.58
C ILE A 72 7.86 -4.60 0.78
N ILE A 73 8.12 -5.89 0.53
CA ILE A 73 9.27 -6.34 -0.27
C ILE A 73 9.16 -5.80 -1.70
N HIS A 74 8.00 -5.93 -2.34
CA HIS A 74 7.78 -5.44 -3.71
C HIS A 74 8.02 -3.93 -3.83
N LEU A 75 7.49 -3.14 -2.89
CA LEU A 75 7.68 -1.69 -2.87
C LEU A 75 9.16 -1.31 -2.67
N LYS A 76 9.89 -2.04 -1.81
CA LYS A 76 11.34 -1.84 -1.62
C LYS A 76 12.13 -2.20 -2.87
N ASP A 77 11.79 -3.30 -3.54
CA ASP A 77 12.47 -3.73 -4.75
C ASP A 77 12.29 -2.70 -5.88
N ILE A 78 11.12 -2.06 -5.99
CA ILE A 78 10.92 -0.94 -6.92
C ILE A 78 11.87 0.21 -6.58
N ILE A 79 11.98 0.58 -5.31
CA ILE A 79 12.84 1.71 -4.88
C ILE A 79 14.32 1.42 -5.15
N ILE A 80 14.77 0.20 -4.87
CA ILE A 80 16.19 -0.18 -4.97
C ILE A 80 16.60 -0.39 -6.44
N ASN A 81 15.77 -1.09 -7.22
CA ASN A 81 16.17 -1.58 -8.53
C ASN A 81 15.66 -0.71 -9.70
N ASN A 82 14.76 0.24 -9.45
CA ASN A 82 14.20 1.12 -10.47
C ASN A 82 14.64 2.57 -10.24
N THR A 83 15.69 2.98 -10.95
CA THR A 83 16.40 4.25 -10.71
C THR A 83 15.70 5.49 -11.28
N GLN A 84 14.70 5.35 -12.15
CA GLN A 84 13.96 6.49 -12.72
C GLN A 84 12.51 6.09 -13.06
N SER A 85 11.54 6.44 -12.21
CA SER A 85 10.13 6.59 -12.61
C SER A 85 9.25 7.17 -11.49
N LEU A 86 8.05 7.59 -11.87
CA LEU A 86 6.91 7.87 -10.97
C LEU A 86 6.64 6.70 -9.99
N GLN A 87 7.02 5.47 -10.33
CA GLN A 87 6.80 4.29 -9.48
C GLN A 87 7.65 4.32 -8.21
N THR A 88 8.87 4.86 -8.28
CA THR A 88 9.75 5.00 -7.11
C THR A 88 9.15 5.96 -6.09
N SER A 89 8.67 7.12 -6.55
CA SER A 89 7.98 8.09 -5.69
C SER A 89 6.70 7.51 -5.10
N ASN A 90 5.90 6.81 -5.91
CA ASN A 90 4.67 6.17 -5.41
C ASN A 90 4.97 5.11 -4.36
N SER A 91 6.00 4.29 -4.59
CA SER A 91 6.38 3.22 -3.67
C SER A 91 6.91 3.75 -2.35
N LEU A 92 7.70 4.83 -2.39
CA LEU A 92 8.18 5.51 -1.20
C LEU A 92 7.01 6.10 -0.38
N LEU A 93 6.05 6.76 -1.04
CA LEU A 93 4.86 7.29 -0.38
C LEU A 93 4.00 6.17 0.24
N ALA A 94 3.87 5.03 -0.44
CA ALA A 94 3.11 3.89 0.06
C ALA A 94 3.77 3.30 1.31
N LEU A 95 5.11 3.15 1.31
CA LEU A 95 5.84 2.73 2.51
C LEU A 95 5.73 3.74 3.65
N ASN A 96 5.74 5.05 3.34
CA ASN A 96 5.52 6.09 4.34
C ASN A 96 4.13 5.94 5.00
N CYS A 97 3.07 5.78 4.20
CA CYS A 97 1.71 5.56 4.70
C CYS A 97 1.64 4.34 5.64
N LEU A 98 2.27 3.22 5.25
CA LEU A 98 2.30 2.00 6.06
C LEU A 98 3.07 2.21 7.38
N SER A 99 4.12 3.03 7.38
CA SER A 99 4.95 3.30 8.56
C SER A 99 4.26 4.17 9.61
N GLU A 100 3.21 4.90 9.24
CA GLU A 100 2.39 5.66 10.18
C GLU A 100 1.55 4.75 11.10
N CYS A 101 1.55 3.44 10.88
CA CYS A 101 0.81 2.53 11.73
C CYS A 101 1.51 2.40 13.09
N GLU A 102 0.98 3.12 14.07
CA GLU A 102 1.30 2.96 15.49
C GLU A 102 0.67 1.67 16.03
N CYS A 103 0.95 0.50 15.44
CA CYS A 103 0.71 -0.77 16.10
C CYS A 103 1.47 -0.73 17.42
N ILE A 104 0.76 -0.38 18.48
CA ILE A 104 1.33 -0.18 19.81
C ILE A 104 2.13 -1.46 20.10
N LEU A 105 3.44 -1.31 20.17
CA LEU A 105 4.30 -2.22 20.90
C LEU A 105 3.86 -2.11 22.37
N ASN A 106 2.71 -2.69 22.71
CA ASN A 106 2.28 -2.96 24.07
C ASN A 106 3.15 -4.10 24.60
N TYR A 107 4.47 -3.89 24.60
CA TYR A 107 5.31 -4.50 25.60
C TYR A 107 5.06 -3.69 26.86
N GLY A 108 4.14 -4.19 27.69
CA GLY A 108 4.08 -3.78 29.07
C GLY A 108 5.47 -3.92 29.68
N ILE A 109 6.02 -2.79 30.12
CA ILE A 109 7.12 -2.70 31.08
C ILE A 109 6.54 -2.01 32.30
#